data_AF-A0A954PRC6-F1
#
_entry.id   AF-A0A954PRC6-F1
#
_cell.length_a   1.000
_cell.length_b   1.000
_cell.length_c   1.000
_cell.angle_alpha   90.00
_cell.angle_beta   90.00
_cell.angle_gamma   90.00
#
_symmetry.space_group_name_H-M   'P 1'
#
loop_
_entity.id
_entity.type
_entity.pdbx_description
1 polymer ?
#
loop_
_entity_poly.entity_id
_entity_poly.type
_entity_poly.pdbx_seq_one_letter_code
_entity_poly.pdbx_strand_id
1 'polypeptide(L)'
;QTGDSSVAEPEAPNTKWVDAEGREAEADFVRLTADSVILRLKANDREVAVPLASLSLESHFQAVKAAYPENFSKPVPKAETKLETAVDLPDLNLNVGEMLKSPFPSNPSIEQFLDIQKREYAAGNFFVRWHTLPPKMQADMEEVIAQTVAVLGPGKLKQIQTLLTDLNTVVSDKKEFIFASPLLAGNTQLEQHWPLISGLVAALSTDELWWADNFQRGKVAPWLATVTATLAPHWVALQEAVGDSPAAGVPQFGLEDLSYNIVSQSADSAEVELRGGQLPPRKVRYQKLGNIWIDPVQMGAMRKSLDDFKEGLAKGAGPQLTLLRTSLPGLIATVGGLARATTQEEFNLVVADLKLVSQGVADAAKAAGLGGSPGAVGPGGSGRGPRN
;
A
#
# COMPACT_ATOMS: atom_id res chain seq x y z
N GLN A 1 21.63 -12.48 58.11
CA GLN A 1 21.31 -11.61 56.96
C GLN A 1 19.90 -11.94 56.54
N THR A 2 18.95 -11.14 56.98
CA THR A 2 17.54 -11.24 56.57
C THR A 2 17.43 -10.55 55.20
N GLY A 3 17.14 -11.35 54.17
CA GLY A 3 16.94 -10.87 52.81
C GLY A 3 15.62 -10.12 52.72
N ASP A 4 15.73 -8.83 52.38
CA ASP A 4 14.63 -7.92 52.18
C ASP A 4 14.06 -8.16 50.77
N SER A 5 12.99 -8.95 50.69
CA SER A 5 12.21 -9.13 49.46
C SER A 5 11.39 -7.87 49.22
N SER A 6 11.99 -6.90 48.53
CA SER A 6 11.28 -5.76 47.95
C SER A 6 10.28 -6.29 46.91
N VAL A 7 9.02 -6.40 47.33
CA VAL A 7 7.88 -6.54 46.43
C VAL A 7 7.72 -5.21 45.72
N ALA A 8 7.92 -5.19 44.41
CA ALA A 8 7.67 -3.99 43.60
C ALA A 8 6.21 -3.57 43.79
N GLU A 9 6.03 -2.34 44.26
CA GLU A 9 4.72 -1.70 44.41
C GLU A 9 4.09 -1.58 43.00
N PRO A 10 2.81 -1.95 42.81
CA PRO A 10 2.18 -1.87 41.49
C PRO A 10 2.18 -0.43 41.00
N GLU A 11 2.76 -0.18 39.82
CA GLU A 11 2.70 1.13 39.17
C GLU A 11 1.23 1.57 39.07
N ALA A 12 0.95 2.80 39.52
CA ALA A 12 -0.39 3.37 39.41
C ALA A 12 -0.83 3.36 37.94
N PRO A 13 -2.08 2.96 37.63
CA PRO A 13 -2.55 2.93 36.25
C PRO A 13 -2.40 4.31 35.63
N ASN A 14 -1.79 4.36 34.44
CA ASN A 14 -1.70 5.61 33.68
C ASN A 14 -3.13 6.15 33.49
N THR A 15 -3.37 7.41 33.88
CA THR A 15 -4.73 8.01 33.86
C THR A 15 -4.89 9.05 32.76
N LYS A 16 -3.88 9.23 31.92
CA LYS A 16 -3.92 10.15 30.79
C LYS A 16 -4.40 9.41 29.55
N TRP A 17 -5.45 9.92 28.93
CA TRP A 17 -6.02 9.40 27.70
C TRP A 17 -5.90 10.45 26.62
N VAL A 18 -5.45 10.06 25.44
CA VAL A 18 -5.24 10.94 24.29
C VAL A 18 -6.07 10.39 23.15
N ASP A 19 -6.78 11.26 22.45
CA ASP A 19 -7.55 10.88 21.26
C ASP A 19 -6.74 10.99 19.96
N ALA A 20 -7.33 10.60 18.84
CA ALA A 20 -6.70 10.60 17.52
C ALA A 20 -6.34 12.02 17.02
N GLU A 21 -6.96 13.07 17.58
CA GLU A 21 -6.64 14.47 17.31
C GLU A 21 -5.58 15.04 18.26
N GLY A 22 -5.10 14.25 19.23
CA GLY A 22 -4.12 14.67 20.23
C GLY A 22 -4.70 15.45 21.40
N ARG A 23 -6.03 15.46 21.58
CA ARG A 23 -6.66 16.05 22.77
C ARG A 23 -6.50 15.09 23.94
N GLU A 24 -6.19 15.65 25.10
CA GLU A 24 -5.88 14.89 26.30
C GLU A 24 -7.01 14.99 27.32
N ALA A 25 -7.27 13.90 28.03
CA ALA A 25 -8.23 13.82 29.14
C ALA A 25 -7.65 12.98 30.28
N GLU A 26 -7.88 13.42 31.52
CA GLU A 26 -7.59 12.61 32.70
C GLU A 26 -8.81 11.80 33.09
N ALA A 27 -8.67 10.48 33.08
CA ALA A 27 -9.75 9.56 33.38
C ALA A 27 -9.25 8.23 33.92
N ASP A 28 -10.09 7.56 34.69
CA ASP A 28 -9.84 6.19 35.15
C ASP A 28 -10.53 5.20 34.20
N PHE A 29 -9.83 4.10 33.90
CA PHE A 29 -10.41 2.99 33.14
C PHE A 29 -11.53 2.32 33.96
N VAL A 30 -12.72 2.19 33.38
CA VAL A 30 -13.84 1.46 34.01
C VAL A 30 -13.98 0.07 33.40
N ARG A 31 -14.13 0.00 32.08
CA ARG A 31 -14.28 -1.26 31.34
C ARG A 31 -14.05 -1.05 29.85
N LEU A 32 -13.80 -2.15 29.15
CA LEU A 32 -13.74 -2.22 27.69
C LEU A 32 -15.00 -2.91 27.15
N THR A 33 -15.60 -2.36 26.10
CA THR A 33 -16.65 -3.02 25.29
C THR A 33 -16.06 -3.40 23.93
N ALA A 34 -16.88 -3.99 23.06
CA ALA A 34 -16.45 -4.38 21.72
C ALA A 34 -15.98 -3.20 20.85
N ASP A 35 -16.50 -1.99 21.09
CA ASP A 35 -16.33 -0.81 20.23
C ASP A 35 -15.82 0.43 20.97
N SER A 36 -15.84 0.43 22.30
CA SER A 36 -15.53 1.60 23.11
C SER A 36 -14.84 1.23 24.42
N VAL A 37 -14.08 2.17 24.95
CA VAL A 37 -13.62 2.14 26.34
C VAL A 37 -14.53 3.04 27.16
N ILE A 38 -14.95 2.56 28.32
CA ILE A 38 -15.69 3.36 29.29
C ILE A 38 -14.67 3.95 30.25
N LEU A 39 -14.57 5.28 30.22
CA LEU A 39 -13.65 6.07 31.04
C LEU A 39 -14.45 6.89 32.05
N ARG A 40 -13.98 6.96 33.30
CA ARG A 40 -14.53 7.87 34.31
C ARG A 40 -13.66 9.11 34.39
N LEU A 41 -14.20 10.24 33.92
CA LEU A 41 -13.46 11.51 33.89
C LEU A 41 -13.19 12.00 35.33
N LYS A 42 -11.93 12.29 35.65
CA LYS A 42 -11.55 12.80 36.99
C LYS A 42 -12.13 14.19 37.30
N ALA A 43 -12.47 14.95 36.26
CA ALA A 43 -12.99 16.31 36.41
C ALA A 43 -14.41 16.37 37.01
N ASN A 44 -15.23 15.33 36.81
CA ASN A 44 -16.64 15.35 37.20
C ASN A 44 -17.23 13.97 37.55
N ASP A 45 -16.39 12.96 37.72
CA ASP A 45 -16.75 11.56 37.99
C ASP A 45 -17.75 10.94 36.99
N ARG A 46 -17.91 11.55 35.81
CA ARG A 46 -18.84 11.06 34.79
C ARG A 46 -18.19 9.95 33.97
N GLU A 47 -18.92 8.86 33.78
CA GLU A 47 -18.56 7.84 32.80
C GLU A 47 -18.88 8.29 31.37
N VAL A 48 -17.90 8.15 30.49
CA VAL A 48 -18.01 8.47 29.07
C VAL A 48 -17.55 7.25 28.27
N ALA A 49 -18.37 6.82 27.32
CA ALA A 49 -17.98 5.83 26.33
C ALA A 49 -17.18 6.55 25.23
N VAL A 50 -15.90 6.21 25.12
CA VAL A 50 -15.01 6.74 24.08
C VAL A 50 -14.80 5.64 23.05
N PRO A 51 -15.18 5.84 21.78
CA PRO A 51 -14.93 4.86 20.72
C PRO A 51 -13.44 4.52 20.62
N LEU A 52 -13.09 3.24 20.57
CA LEU A 52 -11.69 2.81 20.47
C LEU A 52 -10.99 3.36 19.23
N ALA A 53 -11.75 3.53 18.14
CA ALA A 53 -11.27 4.14 16.89
C ALA A 53 -10.98 5.64 17.00
N SER A 54 -11.50 6.32 18.03
CA SER A 54 -11.21 7.73 18.30
C SER A 54 -10.02 7.94 19.22
N LEU A 55 -9.50 6.89 19.87
CA LEU A 55 -8.33 7.02 20.74
C LEU A 55 -7.03 7.12 19.94
N SER A 56 -6.04 7.78 20.53
CA SER A 56 -4.65 7.60 20.15
C SER A 56 -4.25 6.14 20.34
N LEU A 57 -3.20 5.74 19.64
CA LEU A 57 -2.69 4.38 19.71
C LEU A 57 -2.26 3.98 21.12
N GLU A 58 -1.55 4.85 21.83
CA GLU A 58 -1.10 4.60 23.20
C GLU A 58 -2.28 4.38 24.14
N SER A 59 -3.30 5.24 24.07
CA SER A 59 -4.51 5.11 24.88
C SER A 59 -5.37 3.91 24.50
N HIS A 60 -5.40 3.53 23.22
CA HIS A 60 -6.03 2.29 22.81
C HIS A 60 -5.35 1.08 23.47
N PHE A 61 -4.02 0.99 23.40
CA PHE A 61 -3.27 -0.08 24.06
C PHE A 61 -3.42 -0.07 25.57
N GLN A 62 -3.48 1.11 26.19
CA GLN A 62 -3.76 1.27 27.59
C GLN A 62 -5.15 0.73 27.96
N ALA A 63 -6.18 0.95 27.13
CA ALA A 63 -7.51 0.36 27.32
C ALA A 63 -7.46 -1.16 27.30
N VAL A 64 -6.77 -1.75 26.31
CA VAL A 64 -6.64 -3.20 26.16
C VAL A 64 -5.84 -3.81 27.32
N LYS A 65 -4.72 -3.17 27.70
CA LYS A 65 -3.88 -3.59 28.82
C LYS A 65 -4.62 -3.51 30.16
N ALA A 66 -5.43 -2.48 30.36
CA ALA A 66 -6.25 -2.35 31.56
C ALA A 66 -7.41 -3.36 31.60
N ALA A 67 -7.97 -3.73 30.45
CA ALA A 67 -9.04 -4.72 30.35
C ALA A 67 -8.57 -6.15 30.58
N TYR A 68 -7.35 -6.48 30.15
CA TYR A 68 -6.79 -7.83 30.17
C TYR A 68 -5.35 -7.86 30.72
N PRO A 69 -5.11 -7.42 31.96
CA PRO A 69 -3.76 -7.27 32.52
C PRO A 69 -2.94 -8.57 32.56
N GLU A 70 -3.61 -9.72 32.66
CA GLU A 70 -3.02 -11.05 32.63
C GLU A 70 -2.30 -11.38 31.32
N ASN A 71 -2.74 -10.77 30.20
CA ASN A 71 -2.12 -10.98 28.90
C ASN A 71 -0.76 -10.29 28.80
N PHE A 72 -0.54 -9.21 29.56
CA PHE A 72 0.66 -8.36 29.51
C PHE A 72 1.64 -8.61 30.67
N SER A 73 1.30 -9.53 31.59
CA SER A 73 2.10 -9.81 32.79
C SER A 73 3.21 -10.84 32.57
N LYS A 74 3.26 -11.49 31.40
CA LYS A 74 4.29 -12.49 31.07
C LYS A 74 5.55 -11.78 30.55
N PRO A 75 6.75 -12.10 31.09
CA PRO A 75 7.99 -11.50 30.61
C PRO A 75 8.16 -11.81 29.12
N VAL A 76 8.42 -10.73 28.36
CA VAL A 76 8.61 -10.78 26.90
C VAL A 76 9.67 -11.82 26.58
N PRO A 77 9.35 -12.92 25.87
CA PRO A 77 10.38 -13.77 25.29
C PRO A 77 11.17 -12.87 24.35
N LYS A 78 12.46 -12.66 24.64
CA LYS A 78 13.36 -12.05 23.66
C LYS A 78 13.31 -12.96 22.44
N ALA A 79 12.66 -12.49 21.37
CA ALA A 79 12.73 -13.14 20.08
C ALA A 79 14.21 -13.29 19.76
N GLU A 80 14.69 -14.53 19.66
CA GLU A 80 16.03 -14.78 19.16
C GLU A 80 16.08 -14.12 17.77
N THR A 81 16.98 -13.16 17.60
CA THR A 81 17.25 -12.52 16.32
C THR A 81 17.86 -13.60 15.41
N LYS A 82 17.01 -14.46 14.87
CA LYS A 82 17.40 -15.46 13.91
C LYS A 82 17.80 -14.68 12.68
N LEU A 83 19.10 -14.70 12.38
CA LEU A 83 19.66 -14.13 11.16
C LEU A 83 18.89 -14.74 9.99
N GLU A 84 17.94 -13.97 9.47
CA GLU A 84 17.21 -14.32 8.26
C GLU A 84 18.26 -14.47 7.16
N THR A 85 18.30 -15.64 6.53
CA THR A 85 19.22 -15.92 5.42
C THR A 85 19.06 -14.79 4.40
N ALA A 86 20.16 -14.08 4.11
CA ALA A 86 20.14 -13.00 3.13
C ALA A 86 19.49 -13.51 1.84
N VAL A 87 18.41 -12.85 1.43
CA VAL A 87 17.72 -13.18 0.18
C VAL A 87 18.64 -12.81 -0.96
N ASP A 88 18.94 -13.77 -1.83
CA ASP A 88 19.70 -13.52 -3.05
C ASP A 88 18.81 -12.72 -4.01
N LEU A 89 19.14 -11.45 -4.22
CA LEU A 89 18.38 -10.55 -5.09
C LEU A 89 19.10 -10.44 -6.44
N PRO A 90 18.35 -10.36 -7.56
CA PRO A 90 18.95 -10.14 -8.86
C PRO A 90 19.67 -8.78 -8.88
N ASP A 91 20.88 -8.79 -9.44
CA ASP A 91 21.66 -7.56 -9.65
C ASP A 91 21.10 -6.79 -10.85
N LEU A 92 20.11 -5.93 -10.57
CA LEU A 92 19.53 -5.03 -11.55
C LEU A 92 20.30 -3.71 -11.56
N ASN A 93 21.05 -3.45 -12.63
CA ASN A 93 21.77 -2.18 -12.82
C ASN A 93 20.83 -1.06 -13.28
N LEU A 94 19.93 -0.62 -12.39
CA LEU A 94 18.97 0.45 -12.63
C LEU A 94 19.56 1.81 -12.20
N ASN A 95 20.01 2.60 -13.16
CA ASN A 95 20.48 3.94 -12.91
C ASN A 95 19.34 4.97 -13.00
N VAL A 96 18.99 5.61 -11.89
CA VAL A 96 17.92 6.63 -11.82
C VAL A 96 18.12 7.76 -12.84
N GLY A 97 19.35 8.21 -13.06
CA GLY A 97 19.66 9.28 -14.03
C GLY A 97 19.39 8.88 -15.48
N GLU A 98 19.68 7.63 -15.85
CA GLU A 98 19.33 7.10 -17.17
C GLU A 98 17.83 6.82 -17.29
N MET A 99 17.18 6.31 -16.24
CA MET A 99 15.74 6.07 -16.23
C MET A 99 14.93 7.35 -16.45
N LEU A 100 15.44 8.52 -16.04
CA LEU A 100 14.78 9.80 -16.28
C LEU A 100 14.84 10.26 -17.74
N LYS A 101 15.68 9.64 -18.58
CA LYS A 101 15.72 9.89 -20.02
C LYS A 101 14.73 8.96 -20.72
N SER A 102 13.96 9.49 -21.68
CA SER A 102 13.08 8.64 -22.47
C SER A 102 13.92 7.61 -23.24
N PRO A 103 13.60 6.31 -23.13
CA PRO A 103 14.29 5.27 -23.91
C PRO A 103 13.79 5.22 -25.37
N PHE A 104 12.71 5.94 -25.70
CA PHE A 104 12.12 5.94 -27.03
C PHE A 104 12.89 6.87 -27.98
N PRO A 105 13.33 6.39 -29.16
CA PRO A 105 13.98 7.24 -30.14
C PRO A 105 13.00 8.27 -30.73
N SER A 106 13.50 9.20 -31.54
CA SER A 106 12.63 10.09 -32.30
C SER A 106 11.79 9.28 -33.29
N ASN A 107 10.46 9.45 -33.27
CA ASN A 107 9.52 8.88 -34.24
C ASN A 107 9.57 7.32 -34.35
N PRO A 108 9.49 6.54 -33.26
CA PRO A 108 9.64 5.08 -33.31
C PRO A 108 8.51 4.41 -34.13
N SER A 109 8.79 3.27 -34.76
CA SER A 109 7.70 2.38 -35.22
C SER A 109 6.94 1.79 -34.02
N ILE A 110 5.75 1.23 -34.24
CA ILE A 110 5.02 0.54 -33.15
C ILE A 110 5.80 -0.66 -32.64
N GLU A 111 6.48 -1.40 -33.53
CA GLU A 111 7.38 -2.51 -33.18
C GLU A 111 8.50 -2.05 -32.24
N GLN A 112 9.26 -1.03 -32.63
CA GLN A 112 10.33 -0.46 -31.80
C GLN A 112 9.82 0.01 -30.43
N PHE A 113 8.63 0.63 -30.39
CA PHE A 113 8.02 1.09 -29.15
C PHE A 113 7.62 -0.06 -28.21
N LEU A 114 7.08 -1.15 -28.75
CA LEU A 114 6.71 -2.34 -27.97
C LEU A 114 7.96 -3.13 -27.52
N ASP A 115 8.96 -3.25 -28.38
CA ASP A 115 10.23 -3.91 -28.06
C ASP A 115 11.02 -3.18 -26.98
N ILE A 116 11.07 -1.85 -27.04
CA ILE A 116 11.71 -1.04 -25.98
C ILE A 116 11.00 -1.28 -24.67
N GLN A 117 9.66 -1.20 -24.63
CA GLN A 117 8.92 -1.50 -23.40
C GLN A 117 9.25 -2.90 -22.89
N LYS A 118 9.13 -3.94 -23.73
CA LYS A 118 9.42 -5.32 -23.34
C LYS A 118 10.82 -5.46 -22.74
N ARG A 119 11.83 -4.86 -23.38
CA ARG A 119 13.22 -4.86 -22.89
C ARG A 119 13.36 -4.15 -21.55
N GLU A 120 12.78 -2.95 -21.40
CA GLU A 120 12.86 -2.20 -20.13
C GLU A 120 12.15 -2.96 -18.99
N TYR A 121 11.00 -3.58 -19.25
CA TYR A 121 10.29 -4.39 -18.26
C TYR A 121 11.08 -5.64 -17.84
N ALA A 122 11.70 -6.35 -18.80
CA ALA A 122 12.58 -7.48 -18.51
C ALA A 122 13.85 -7.07 -17.73
N ALA A 123 14.27 -5.80 -17.85
CA ALA A 123 15.35 -5.24 -17.06
C ALA A 123 14.89 -4.73 -15.67
N GLY A 124 13.61 -4.90 -15.31
CA GLY A 124 13.03 -4.37 -14.07
C GLY A 124 12.78 -2.86 -14.08
N ASN A 125 12.95 -2.17 -15.22
CA ASN A 125 12.69 -0.74 -15.36
C ASN A 125 11.20 -0.47 -15.63
N PHE A 126 10.37 -0.61 -14.59
CA PHE A 126 8.94 -0.32 -14.66
C PHE A 126 8.62 1.18 -14.90
N PHE A 127 9.62 2.06 -14.70
CA PHE A 127 9.50 3.49 -14.93
C PHE A 127 9.36 3.84 -16.42
N VAL A 128 9.70 2.93 -17.34
CA VAL A 128 9.42 3.11 -18.79
C VAL A 128 7.98 3.52 -19.06
N ARG A 129 7.02 3.07 -18.23
CA ARG A 129 5.61 3.45 -18.35
C ARG A 129 5.39 4.95 -18.20
N TRP A 130 6.15 5.64 -17.35
CA TRP A 130 6.09 7.10 -17.23
C TRP A 130 6.35 7.78 -18.58
N HIS A 131 7.35 7.28 -19.32
CA HIS A 131 7.71 7.79 -20.65
C HIS A 131 6.68 7.49 -21.74
N THR A 132 5.74 6.56 -21.50
CA THR A 132 4.62 6.30 -22.43
C THR A 132 3.48 7.30 -22.28
N LEU A 133 3.50 8.15 -21.25
CA LEU A 133 2.47 9.16 -21.03
C LEU A 133 2.72 10.41 -21.89
N PRO A 134 1.67 11.04 -22.44
CA PRO A 134 1.81 12.36 -23.04
C PRO A 134 2.39 13.37 -22.04
N PRO A 135 3.26 14.33 -22.46
CA PRO A 135 3.89 15.28 -21.53
C PRO A 135 2.92 16.07 -20.66
N LYS A 136 1.76 16.45 -21.21
CA LYS A 136 0.70 17.12 -20.44
C LYS A 136 0.14 16.23 -19.32
N MET A 137 0.01 14.92 -19.58
CA MET A 137 -0.48 13.97 -18.59
C MET A 137 0.56 13.72 -17.49
N GLN A 138 1.85 13.66 -17.83
CA GLN A 138 2.94 13.63 -16.85
C GLN A 138 2.87 14.84 -15.91
N ALA A 139 2.83 16.05 -16.47
CA ALA A 139 2.73 17.29 -15.68
C ALA A 139 1.47 17.33 -14.81
N ASP A 140 0.34 16.86 -15.33
CA ASP A 140 -0.92 16.81 -14.58
C ASP A 140 -0.89 15.76 -13.45
N MET A 141 -0.22 14.63 -13.64
CA MET A 141 0.01 13.64 -12.58
C MET A 141 0.94 14.19 -11.49
N GLU A 142 2.02 14.87 -11.85
CA GLU A 142 2.90 15.52 -10.86
C GLU A 142 2.14 16.56 -10.03
N GLU A 143 1.32 17.39 -10.68
CA GLU A 143 0.50 18.37 -9.99
C GLU A 143 -0.48 17.71 -9.01
N VAL A 144 -1.14 16.64 -9.43
CA VAL A 144 -2.08 15.89 -8.59
C VAL A 144 -1.38 15.30 -7.37
N ILE A 145 -0.21 14.67 -7.56
CA ILE A 145 0.56 14.09 -6.45
C ILE A 145 0.99 15.18 -5.47
N ALA A 146 1.54 16.29 -5.98
CA ALA A 146 1.96 17.43 -5.16
C ALA A 146 0.79 18.03 -4.35
N GLN A 147 -0.36 18.25 -4.99
CA GLN A 147 -1.56 18.75 -4.33
C GLN A 147 -2.10 17.75 -3.29
N THR A 148 -2.08 16.45 -3.58
CA THR A 148 -2.51 15.41 -2.64
C THR A 148 -1.67 15.46 -1.38
N VAL A 149 -0.35 15.52 -1.52
CA VAL A 149 0.57 15.59 -0.40
C VAL A 149 0.43 16.91 0.37
N ALA A 150 0.22 18.03 -0.32
CA ALA A 150 -0.06 19.31 0.32
C ALA A 150 -1.35 19.25 1.16
N VAL A 151 -2.40 18.59 0.66
CA VAL A 151 -3.66 18.40 1.40
C VAL A 151 -3.47 17.46 2.59
N LEU A 152 -2.68 16.39 2.44
CA LEU A 152 -2.34 15.50 3.56
C LEU A 152 -1.57 16.24 4.65
N GLY A 153 -0.60 17.07 4.25
CA GLY A 153 0.31 17.76 5.14
C GLY A 153 1.42 16.86 5.70
N PRO A 154 2.48 17.46 6.27
CA PRO A 154 3.66 16.73 6.72
C PRO A 154 3.36 15.72 7.84
N GLY A 155 2.41 16.02 8.72
CA GLY A 155 2.00 15.11 9.79
C GLY A 155 1.41 13.80 9.28
N LYS A 156 0.64 13.84 8.19
CA LYS A 156 0.07 12.63 7.57
C LYS A 156 1.11 11.83 6.77
N LEU A 157 2.09 12.50 6.14
CA LEU A 157 3.24 11.79 5.56
C LEU A 157 4.03 11.03 6.63
N LYS A 158 4.29 11.67 7.78
CA LYS A 158 4.94 10.99 8.92
C LYS A 158 4.12 9.80 9.42
N GLN A 159 2.80 9.92 9.44
CA GLN A 159 1.90 8.81 9.76
C GLN A 159 2.03 7.65 8.74
N ILE A 160 2.14 7.94 7.44
CA ILE A 160 2.40 6.92 6.41
C ILE A 160 3.76 6.25 6.63
N GLN A 161 4.81 7.02 6.96
CA GLN A 161 6.11 6.46 7.32
C GLN A 161 6.00 5.50 8.50
N THR A 162 5.35 5.92 9.59
CA THR A 162 5.10 5.06 10.76
C THR A 162 4.35 3.78 10.39
N LEU A 163 3.30 3.89 9.57
CA LEU A 163 2.55 2.72 9.09
C LEU A 163 3.47 1.73 8.36
N LEU A 164 4.35 2.22 7.48
CA LEU A 164 5.26 1.38 6.71
C LEU A 164 6.34 0.75 7.61
N THR A 165 6.90 1.50 8.56
CA THR A 165 7.83 0.98 9.56
C THR A 165 7.20 -0.13 10.41
N ASP A 166 5.98 0.10 10.91
CA ASP A 166 5.25 -0.90 11.70
C ASP A 166 4.90 -2.12 10.82
N LEU A 167 4.50 -1.91 9.56
CA LEU A 167 4.25 -3.00 8.61
C LEU A 167 5.51 -3.83 8.35
N ASN A 168 6.65 -3.18 8.17
CA ASN A 168 7.93 -3.86 8.02
C ASN A 168 8.26 -4.69 9.25
N THR A 169 8.02 -4.16 10.46
CA THR A 169 8.19 -4.90 11.73
C THR A 169 7.26 -6.12 11.79
N VAL A 170 6.00 -5.99 11.37
CA VAL A 170 5.07 -7.12 11.31
C VAL A 170 5.59 -8.20 10.35
N VAL A 171 6.02 -7.81 9.16
CA VAL A 171 6.42 -8.78 8.14
C VAL A 171 7.77 -9.44 8.47
N SER A 172 8.73 -8.71 9.04
CA SER A 172 10.04 -9.26 9.43
C SER A 172 9.99 -10.03 10.75
N ASP A 173 9.47 -9.42 11.82
CA ASP A 173 9.60 -9.95 13.18
C ASP A 173 8.43 -10.83 13.61
N LYS A 174 7.26 -10.74 12.95
CA LYS A 174 6.04 -11.47 13.34
C LYS A 174 5.69 -12.61 12.40
N LYS A 175 6.65 -13.11 11.61
CA LYS A 175 6.46 -14.26 10.70
C LYS A 175 5.78 -15.44 11.41
N GLU A 176 6.30 -15.86 12.57
CA GLU A 176 5.75 -17.00 13.31
C GLU A 176 4.28 -16.76 13.71
N PHE A 177 3.94 -15.54 14.12
CA PHE A 177 2.57 -15.22 14.53
C PHE A 177 1.60 -15.20 13.35
N ILE A 178 2.07 -14.72 12.20
CA ILE A 178 1.33 -14.69 10.95
C ILE A 178 0.97 -16.12 10.50
N PHE A 179 1.94 -17.03 10.49
CA PHE A 179 1.72 -18.42 10.05
C PHE A 179 1.05 -19.32 11.11
N ALA A 180 1.10 -18.95 12.38
CA ALA A 180 0.30 -19.58 13.43
C ALA A 180 -1.17 -19.08 13.43
N SER A 181 -1.49 -17.99 12.73
CA SER A 181 -2.86 -17.51 12.60
C SER A 181 -3.72 -18.53 11.83
N PRO A 182 -4.95 -18.84 12.28
CA PRO A 182 -5.86 -19.75 11.58
C PRO A 182 -6.16 -19.35 10.11
N LEU A 183 -5.95 -18.08 9.76
CA LEU A 183 -6.19 -17.58 8.41
C LEU A 183 -5.11 -17.98 7.40
N LEU A 184 -3.88 -18.21 7.88
CA LEU A 184 -2.72 -18.49 7.04
C LEU A 184 -2.04 -19.81 7.40
N ALA A 185 -2.50 -20.48 8.46
CA ALA A 185 -2.03 -21.79 8.88
C ALA A 185 -2.07 -22.78 7.70
N GLY A 186 -0.91 -23.38 7.41
CA GLY A 186 -0.75 -24.35 6.32
C GLY A 186 -0.50 -23.75 4.93
N ASN A 187 -0.38 -22.42 4.79
CA ASN A 187 -0.01 -21.80 3.52
C ASN A 187 1.52 -21.83 3.31
N THR A 188 2.04 -23.03 3.01
CA THR A 188 3.48 -23.27 2.82
C THR A 188 4.06 -22.48 1.65
N GLN A 189 3.26 -22.17 0.62
CA GLN A 189 3.70 -21.36 -0.52
C GLN A 189 3.99 -19.92 -0.09
N LEU A 190 3.08 -19.30 0.67
CA LEU A 190 3.30 -17.96 1.21
C LEU A 190 4.50 -17.94 2.16
N GLU A 191 4.67 -18.98 2.98
CA GLU A 191 5.81 -19.11 3.89
C GLU A 191 7.15 -19.21 3.17
N GLN A 192 7.18 -19.94 2.05
CA GLN A 192 8.35 -20.08 1.19
C GLN A 192 8.78 -18.75 0.57
N HIS A 193 7.81 -17.92 0.15
CA HIS A 193 8.09 -16.61 -0.46
C HIS A 193 8.18 -15.46 0.55
N TRP A 194 7.99 -15.74 1.84
CA TRP A 194 7.96 -14.74 2.90
C TRP A 194 9.19 -13.84 2.94
N PRO A 195 10.44 -14.35 2.81
CA PRO A 195 11.62 -13.48 2.81
C PRO A 195 11.62 -12.45 1.69
N LEU A 196 11.09 -12.79 0.51
CA LEU A 196 10.98 -11.89 -0.64
C LEU A 196 9.93 -10.80 -0.40
N ILE A 197 8.79 -11.18 0.19
CA ILE A 197 7.73 -10.25 0.60
C ILE A 197 8.25 -9.28 1.65
N SER A 198 8.98 -9.79 2.66
CA SER A 198 9.62 -9.00 3.71
C SER A 198 10.63 -8.01 3.14
N GLY A 199 11.50 -8.47 2.24
CA GLY A 199 12.45 -7.61 1.53
C GLY A 199 11.77 -6.49 0.73
N LEU A 200 10.68 -6.79 0.03
CA LEU A 200 9.92 -5.79 -0.71
C LEU A 200 9.30 -4.73 0.21
N VAL A 201 8.71 -5.16 1.33
CA VAL A 201 8.14 -4.24 2.34
C VAL A 201 9.23 -3.39 2.98
N ALA A 202 10.38 -3.99 3.32
CA ALA A 202 11.52 -3.27 3.87
C ALA A 202 12.01 -2.18 2.90
N ALA A 203 12.17 -2.53 1.62
CA ALA A 203 12.58 -1.59 0.58
C ALA A 203 11.58 -0.43 0.41
N LEU A 204 10.26 -0.73 0.43
CA LEU A 204 9.20 0.28 0.38
C LEU A 204 9.18 1.19 1.61
N SER A 205 9.59 0.66 2.77
CA SER A 205 9.57 1.37 4.06
C SER A 205 10.78 2.26 4.30
N THR A 206 11.65 2.39 3.31
CA THR A 206 12.81 3.29 3.34
C THR A 206 12.36 4.75 3.52
N ASP A 207 12.81 5.40 4.59
CA ASP A 207 12.35 6.74 4.99
C ASP A 207 12.54 7.80 3.89
N GLU A 208 13.66 7.72 3.17
CA GLU A 208 14.06 8.63 2.09
C GLU A 208 13.03 8.67 0.96
N LEU A 209 12.29 7.58 0.72
CA LEU A 209 11.25 7.52 -0.31
C LEU A 209 10.06 8.41 0.06
N TRP A 210 9.83 8.67 1.34
CA TRP A 210 8.60 9.32 1.84
C TRP A 210 8.83 10.73 2.35
N TRP A 211 10.01 11.32 2.10
CA TRP A 211 10.28 12.71 2.40
C TRP A 211 9.35 13.65 1.63
N ALA A 212 8.85 14.68 2.31
CA ALA A 212 7.92 15.64 1.72
C ALA A 212 8.47 16.31 0.44
N ASP A 213 9.79 16.52 0.37
CA ASP A 213 10.46 17.14 -0.76
C ASP A 213 10.37 16.33 -2.06
N ASN A 214 10.21 15.01 -1.97
CA ASN A 214 10.04 14.14 -3.15
C ASN A 214 8.72 14.42 -3.90
N PHE A 215 7.74 14.99 -3.20
CA PHE A 215 6.40 15.24 -3.74
C PHE A 215 6.22 16.67 -4.25
N GLN A 216 7.29 17.46 -4.29
CA GLN A 216 7.25 18.77 -4.93
C GLN A 216 7.17 18.63 -6.45
N ARG A 217 6.62 19.65 -7.13
CA ARG A 217 6.54 19.68 -8.60
C ARG A 217 7.96 19.56 -9.21
N GLY A 218 8.11 18.72 -10.24
CA GLY A 218 9.41 18.40 -10.84
C GLY A 218 10.28 17.43 -10.03
N LYS A 219 9.83 16.96 -8.86
CA LYS A 219 10.51 15.94 -8.04
C LYS A 219 9.82 14.58 -8.08
N VAL A 220 8.57 14.52 -8.53
CA VAL A 220 7.76 13.30 -8.62
C VAL A 220 8.35 12.28 -9.58
N ALA A 221 8.77 12.67 -10.79
CA ALA A 221 9.41 11.73 -11.73
C ALA A 221 10.73 11.15 -11.17
N PRO A 222 11.68 11.94 -10.64
CA PRO A 222 12.83 11.42 -9.90
C PRO A 222 12.46 10.47 -8.76
N TRP A 223 11.46 10.83 -7.95
CA TRP A 223 10.98 9.99 -6.86
C TRP A 223 10.44 8.63 -7.37
N LEU A 224 9.59 8.63 -8.40
CA LEU A 224 9.06 7.40 -9.02
C LEU A 224 10.17 6.52 -9.61
N ALA A 225 11.19 7.12 -10.21
CA ALA A 225 12.35 6.40 -10.72
C ALA A 225 13.16 5.77 -9.57
N THR A 226 13.39 6.49 -8.47
CA THR A 226 14.04 5.95 -7.26
C THR A 226 13.22 4.80 -6.66
N VAL A 227 11.90 4.98 -6.47
CA VAL A 227 11.01 3.90 -5.99
C VAL A 227 11.12 2.67 -6.88
N THR A 228 11.12 2.85 -8.20
CA THR A 228 11.27 1.75 -9.16
C THR A 228 12.61 1.04 -8.98
N ALA A 229 13.73 1.78 -8.92
CA ALA A 229 15.06 1.20 -8.74
C ALA A 229 15.21 0.46 -7.41
N THR A 230 14.62 0.99 -6.33
CA THR A 230 14.63 0.37 -5.00
C THR A 230 13.80 -0.91 -4.95
N LEU A 231 12.61 -0.94 -5.57
CA LEU A 231 11.69 -2.07 -5.47
C LEU A 231 11.94 -3.16 -6.52
N ALA A 232 12.51 -2.83 -7.68
CA ALA A 232 12.63 -3.75 -8.80
C ALA A 232 13.36 -5.07 -8.47
N PRO A 233 14.50 -5.10 -7.75
CA PRO A 233 15.18 -6.36 -7.44
C PRO A 233 14.30 -7.32 -6.63
N HIS A 234 13.59 -6.78 -5.62
CA HIS A 234 12.66 -7.55 -4.80
C HIS A 234 11.46 -8.03 -5.59
N TRP A 235 10.94 -7.18 -6.48
CA TRP A 235 9.80 -7.51 -7.31
C TRP A 235 10.14 -8.63 -8.32
N VAL A 236 11.27 -8.52 -9.02
CA VAL A 236 11.74 -9.53 -9.97
C VAL A 236 12.00 -10.86 -9.25
N ALA A 237 12.71 -10.85 -8.12
CA ALA A 237 12.95 -12.06 -7.34
C ALA A 237 11.64 -12.72 -6.86
N LEU A 238 10.65 -11.92 -6.44
CA LEU A 238 9.33 -12.43 -6.05
C LEU A 238 8.60 -13.06 -7.25
N GLN A 239 8.64 -12.41 -8.42
CA GLN A 239 8.02 -12.92 -9.63
C GLN A 239 8.66 -14.24 -10.08
N GLU A 240 9.99 -14.33 -10.11
CA GLU A 240 10.74 -15.55 -10.45
C GLU A 240 10.43 -16.68 -9.48
N ALA A 241 10.34 -16.39 -8.18
CA ALA A 241 10.06 -17.39 -7.16
C ALA A 241 8.63 -17.93 -7.24
N VAL A 242 7.65 -17.07 -7.53
CA VAL A 242 6.24 -17.46 -7.68
C VAL A 242 6.01 -18.18 -9.02
N GLY A 243 6.77 -17.84 -10.05
CA GLY A 243 6.67 -18.39 -11.39
C GLY A 243 5.27 -18.21 -12.01
N ASP A 244 4.84 -19.21 -12.78
CA ASP A 244 3.53 -19.24 -13.43
C ASP A 244 2.37 -19.61 -12.50
N SER A 245 2.60 -19.72 -11.18
CA SER A 245 1.60 -20.23 -10.25
C SER A 245 0.40 -19.26 -10.14
N PRO A 246 -0.79 -19.61 -10.69
CA PRO A 246 -1.96 -18.75 -10.59
C PRO A 246 -2.52 -18.69 -9.16
N ALA A 247 -2.05 -19.58 -8.27
CA ALA A 247 -2.51 -19.70 -6.88
C ALA A 247 -2.00 -18.58 -5.96
N ALA A 248 -0.92 -17.88 -6.35
CA ALA A 248 -0.28 -16.91 -5.47
C ALA A 248 -1.04 -15.58 -5.36
N GLY A 249 -2.02 -15.31 -6.25
CA GLY A 249 -2.78 -14.06 -6.25
C GLY A 249 -1.94 -12.79 -6.50
N VAL A 250 -0.63 -12.93 -6.73
CA VAL A 250 0.26 -11.85 -7.14
C VAL A 250 -0.08 -11.53 -8.59
N PRO A 251 -0.51 -10.29 -8.91
CA PRO A 251 -0.77 -9.92 -10.28
C PRO A 251 0.54 -10.06 -11.07
N GLN A 252 0.55 -10.98 -12.04
CA GLN A 252 1.66 -11.08 -12.98
C GLN A 252 1.66 -9.82 -13.85
N PHE A 253 2.53 -8.87 -13.52
CA PHE A 253 2.81 -7.71 -14.38
C PHE A 253 3.88 -8.05 -15.44
N GLY A 254 4.24 -9.32 -15.57
CA GLY A 254 5.22 -9.81 -16.52
C GLY A 254 4.81 -9.50 -17.95
N LEU A 255 5.39 -8.42 -18.49
CA LEU A 255 5.39 -8.15 -19.93
C LEU A 255 6.42 -9.01 -20.67
N GLU A 256 7.16 -9.84 -19.95
CA GLU A 256 8.03 -10.88 -20.53
C GLU A 256 7.21 -11.83 -21.42
N ASP A 257 6.00 -12.19 -20.97
CA ASP A 257 5.02 -12.98 -21.73
C ASP A 257 4.18 -12.14 -22.69
N LEU A 258 4.35 -10.81 -22.72
CA LEU A 258 3.72 -10.01 -23.74
C LEU A 258 4.34 -10.41 -25.09
N SER A 259 3.54 -11.10 -25.89
CA SER A 259 3.75 -11.25 -27.31
C SER A 259 2.74 -10.40 -28.05
N TYR A 260 3.13 -9.91 -29.22
CA TYR A 260 2.29 -9.06 -30.02
C TYR A 260 2.40 -9.43 -31.49
N ASN A 261 1.31 -9.23 -32.22
CA ASN A 261 1.24 -9.36 -33.66
C ASN A 261 0.71 -8.05 -34.25
N ILE A 262 1.51 -7.40 -35.09
CA ILE A 262 1.09 -6.16 -35.77
C ILE A 262 0.15 -6.56 -36.90
N VAL A 263 -1.15 -6.31 -36.71
CA VAL A 263 -2.20 -6.64 -37.69
C VAL A 263 -2.17 -5.67 -38.86
N SER A 264 -1.98 -4.38 -38.56
CA SER A 264 -1.82 -3.32 -39.57
C SER A 264 -1.09 -2.12 -38.98
N GLN A 265 -0.42 -1.34 -39.83
CA GLN A 265 0.32 -0.16 -39.41
C GLN A 265 0.30 0.92 -40.50
N SER A 266 0.11 2.18 -40.09
CA SER A 266 0.36 3.40 -40.85
C SER A 266 1.47 4.23 -40.18
N ALA A 267 1.71 5.44 -40.69
CA ALA A 267 2.67 6.37 -40.07
C ALA A 267 2.27 6.81 -38.65
N ASP A 268 0.97 6.86 -38.37
CA ASP A 268 0.36 7.48 -37.20
C ASP A 268 -0.63 6.58 -36.44
N SER A 269 -0.91 5.37 -36.93
CA SER A 269 -1.81 4.41 -36.30
C SER A 269 -1.32 2.97 -36.49
N ALA A 270 -1.69 2.07 -35.58
CA ALA A 270 -1.44 0.64 -35.73
C ALA A 270 -2.55 -0.16 -35.05
N GLU A 271 -2.91 -1.31 -35.62
CA GLU A 271 -3.71 -2.32 -34.93
C GLU A 271 -2.77 -3.45 -34.52
N VAL A 272 -2.72 -3.73 -33.22
CA VAL A 272 -1.84 -4.73 -32.63
C VAL A 272 -2.68 -5.73 -31.85
N GLU A 273 -2.51 -7.02 -32.15
CA GLU A 273 -3.04 -8.09 -31.31
C GLU A 273 -2.03 -8.38 -30.19
N LEU A 274 -2.41 -8.09 -28.95
CA LEU A 274 -1.60 -8.36 -27.76
C LEU A 274 -2.02 -9.68 -27.12
N ARG A 275 -1.04 -10.45 -26.65
CA ARG A 275 -1.22 -11.68 -25.87
C ARG A 275 -0.28 -11.64 -24.67
N GLY A 276 -0.76 -11.95 -23.47
CA GLY A 276 0.09 -11.96 -22.27
C GLY A 276 -0.60 -12.60 -21.08
N GLY A 277 0.16 -13.42 -20.33
CA GLY A 277 -0.34 -14.21 -19.20
C GLY A 277 -1.54 -15.07 -19.60
N GLN A 278 -2.55 -15.13 -18.71
CA GLN A 278 -3.77 -15.91 -18.93
C GLN A 278 -4.90 -15.13 -19.65
N LEU A 279 -4.63 -13.90 -20.11
CA LEU A 279 -5.66 -13.09 -20.77
C LEU A 279 -5.84 -13.51 -22.24
N PRO A 280 -7.09 -13.56 -22.74
CA PRO A 280 -7.31 -13.85 -24.16
C PRO A 280 -6.65 -12.78 -25.04
N PRO A 281 -6.22 -13.14 -26.28
CA PRO A 281 -5.71 -12.18 -27.24
C PRO A 281 -6.68 -11.02 -27.43
N ARG A 282 -6.17 -9.80 -27.43
CA ARG A 282 -6.98 -8.58 -27.64
C ARG A 282 -6.36 -7.69 -28.70
N LYS A 283 -7.21 -7.15 -29.57
CA LYS A 283 -6.80 -6.15 -30.56
C LYS A 283 -6.87 -4.76 -29.94
N VAL A 284 -5.74 -4.05 -29.99
CA VAL A 284 -5.60 -2.68 -29.50
C VAL A 284 -5.23 -1.78 -30.67
N ARG A 285 -5.92 -0.65 -30.78
CA ARG A 285 -5.57 0.38 -31.76
C ARG A 285 -4.66 1.40 -31.09
N TYR A 286 -3.43 1.46 -31.56
CA TYR A 286 -2.47 2.46 -31.14
C TYR A 286 -2.52 3.68 -32.05
N GLN A 287 -2.32 4.86 -31.47
CA GLN A 287 -2.14 6.12 -32.17
C GLN A 287 -0.79 6.73 -31.78
N LYS A 288 -0.07 7.24 -32.76
CA LYS A 288 1.20 7.92 -32.53
C LYS A 288 0.97 9.34 -32.05
N LEU A 289 1.67 9.74 -31.00
CA LEU A 289 1.66 11.10 -30.46
C LEU A 289 3.10 11.56 -30.23
N GLY A 290 3.68 12.25 -31.21
CA GLY A 290 5.11 12.60 -31.17
C GLY A 290 6.00 11.36 -31.21
N ASN A 291 6.78 11.15 -30.15
CA ASN A 291 7.75 10.03 -30.05
C ASN A 291 7.18 8.80 -29.32
N ILE A 292 5.89 8.78 -28.99
CA ILE A 292 5.26 7.67 -28.26
C ILE A 292 4.05 7.14 -29.02
N TRP A 293 3.66 5.91 -28.68
CA TRP A 293 2.40 5.31 -29.12
C TRP A 293 1.47 5.15 -27.93
N ILE A 294 0.21 5.53 -28.11
CA ILE A 294 -0.81 5.44 -27.05
C ILE A 294 -1.95 4.54 -27.50
N ASP A 295 -2.56 3.83 -26.55
CA ASP A 295 -3.92 3.31 -26.70
C ASP A 295 -4.91 4.45 -26.36
N PRO A 296 -5.64 5.02 -27.34
CA PRO A 296 -6.54 6.14 -27.07
C PRO A 296 -7.65 5.82 -26.08
N VAL A 297 -8.11 4.57 -26.01
CA VAL A 297 -9.17 4.15 -25.07
C VAL A 297 -8.63 4.19 -23.65
N GLN A 298 -7.47 3.56 -23.42
CA GLN A 298 -6.82 3.57 -22.11
C GLN A 298 -6.40 4.97 -21.69
N MET A 299 -5.83 5.77 -22.59
CA MET A 299 -5.44 7.16 -22.30
C MET A 299 -6.63 8.05 -22.02
N GLY A 300 -7.75 7.87 -22.73
CA GLY A 300 -9.00 8.58 -22.45
C GLY A 300 -9.54 8.28 -21.05
N ALA A 301 -9.54 7.01 -20.65
CA ALA A 301 -9.95 6.60 -19.30
C ALA A 301 -9.01 7.16 -18.21
N MET A 302 -7.69 7.08 -18.43
CA MET A 302 -6.70 7.64 -17.50
C MET A 302 -6.84 9.16 -17.39
N ARG A 303 -7.04 9.86 -18.50
CA ARG A 303 -7.31 11.30 -18.53
C ARG A 303 -8.53 11.65 -17.69
N LYS A 304 -9.65 10.97 -17.93
CA LYS A 304 -10.88 11.19 -17.18
C LYS A 304 -10.66 10.96 -15.68
N SER A 305 -9.99 9.87 -15.29
CA SER A 305 -9.69 9.61 -13.88
C SER A 305 -8.84 10.71 -13.25
N LEU A 306 -7.87 11.27 -14.00
CA LEU A 306 -7.03 12.35 -13.52
C LEU A 306 -7.82 13.65 -13.37
N ASP A 307 -8.71 13.96 -14.31
CA ASP A 307 -9.60 15.12 -14.25
C ASP A 307 -10.59 15.03 -13.08
N ASP A 308 -11.25 13.88 -12.91
CA ASP A 308 -12.17 13.63 -11.80
C ASP A 308 -11.43 13.74 -10.45
N PHE A 309 -10.18 13.26 -10.37
CA PHE A 309 -9.36 13.39 -9.16
C PHE A 309 -8.97 14.84 -8.88
N LYS A 310 -8.55 15.61 -9.90
CA LYS A 310 -8.26 17.05 -9.78
C LYS A 310 -9.49 17.83 -9.29
N GLU A 311 -10.65 17.54 -9.85
CA GLU A 311 -11.91 18.16 -9.42
C GLU A 311 -12.22 17.81 -7.95
N GLY A 312 -12.02 16.55 -7.55
CA GLY A 312 -12.15 16.11 -6.16
C GLY A 312 -11.22 16.85 -5.20
N LEU A 313 -9.95 17.04 -5.58
CA LEU A 313 -9.01 17.83 -4.79
C LEU A 313 -9.47 19.29 -4.64
N ALA A 314 -9.90 19.92 -5.73
CA ALA A 314 -10.38 21.30 -5.72
C ALA A 314 -11.61 21.52 -4.81
N LYS A 315 -12.41 20.47 -4.59
CA LYS A 315 -13.58 20.48 -3.69
C LYS A 315 -13.27 20.15 -2.22
N GLY A 316 -11.99 20.10 -1.84
CA GLY A 316 -11.58 19.89 -0.44
C GLY A 316 -11.27 18.44 -0.08
N ALA A 317 -10.54 17.74 -0.97
CA ALA A 317 -10.21 16.32 -0.93
C ALA A 317 -11.35 15.41 -1.44
N GLY A 318 -11.12 14.75 -2.58
CA GLY A 318 -12.06 13.79 -3.14
C GLY A 318 -12.35 12.63 -2.15
N PRO A 319 -13.42 11.84 -2.38
CA PRO A 319 -13.82 10.78 -1.45
C PRO A 319 -12.70 9.81 -1.07
N GLN A 320 -11.79 9.52 -2.00
CA GLN A 320 -10.61 8.67 -1.79
C GLN A 320 -9.64 9.26 -0.75
N LEU A 321 -9.34 10.56 -0.86
CA LEU A 321 -8.41 11.23 0.04
C LEU A 321 -9.04 11.47 1.42
N THR A 322 -10.34 11.73 1.47
CA THR A 322 -11.09 11.77 2.72
C THR A 322 -11.07 10.41 3.42
N LEU A 323 -11.34 9.32 2.70
CA LEU A 323 -11.26 7.95 3.23
C LEU A 323 -9.85 7.63 3.74
N LEU A 324 -8.79 8.00 3.01
CA LEU A 324 -7.42 7.83 3.48
C LEU A 324 -7.17 8.60 4.78
N ARG A 325 -7.57 9.89 4.85
CA ARG A 325 -7.35 10.73 6.04
C ARG A 325 -8.06 10.20 7.28
N THR A 326 -9.27 9.66 7.13
CA THR A 326 -10.08 9.15 8.24
C THR A 326 -9.69 7.74 8.65
N SER A 327 -9.28 6.88 7.71
CA SER A 327 -8.89 5.49 8.00
C SER A 327 -7.44 5.34 8.47
N LEU A 328 -6.54 6.24 8.07
CA LEU A 328 -5.10 6.10 8.35
C LEU A 328 -4.77 5.94 9.85
N PRO A 329 -5.36 6.72 10.80
CA PRO A 329 -5.11 6.50 12.23
C PRO A 329 -5.50 5.10 12.70
N GLY A 330 -6.65 4.58 12.26
CA GLY A 330 -7.10 3.22 12.60
C GLY A 330 -6.20 2.14 12.00
N LEU A 331 -5.72 2.34 10.77
CA LEU A 331 -4.76 1.43 10.13
C LEU A 331 -3.43 1.41 10.87
N ILE A 332 -2.87 2.59 11.20
CA ILE A 332 -1.64 2.70 12.00
C ILE A 332 -1.83 2.02 13.35
N ALA A 333 -2.98 2.23 13.98
CA ALA A 333 -3.26 1.63 15.27
C ALA A 333 -3.27 0.10 15.19
N THR A 334 -3.91 -0.45 14.16
CA THR A 334 -4.01 -1.88 13.94
C THR A 334 -2.66 -2.50 13.59
N VAL A 335 -1.92 -1.91 12.65
CA VAL A 335 -0.61 -2.43 12.23
C VAL A 335 0.42 -2.30 13.34
N GLY A 336 0.45 -1.17 14.07
CA GLY A 336 1.26 -1.02 15.28
C GLY A 336 0.84 -1.99 16.40
N GLY A 337 -0.46 -2.29 16.47
CA GLY A 337 -1.08 -3.43 17.14
C GLY A 337 -0.30 -4.73 16.97
N LEU A 338 -0.27 -5.18 15.71
CA LEU A 338 0.39 -6.40 15.27
C LEU A 338 1.91 -6.34 15.52
N ALA A 339 2.55 -5.19 15.24
CA ALA A 339 3.98 -5.00 15.41
C ALA A 339 4.42 -5.15 16.88
N ARG A 340 3.58 -4.70 17.83
CA ARG A 340 3.86 -4.78 19.26
C ARG A 340 3.37 -6.05 19.94
N ALA A 341 2.53 -6.86 19.29
CA ALA A 341 2.07 -8.12 19.86
C ALA A 341 3.26 -8.98 20.29
N THR A 342 3.22 -9.49 21.51
CA THR A 342 4.25 -10.35 22.11
C THR A 342 3.79 -11.78 22.28
N THR A 343 2.48 -12.02 22.15
CA THR A 343 1.86 -13.35 22.19
C THR A 343 1.00 -13.59 20.95
N GLN A 344 0.73 -14.86 20.67
CA GLN A 344 -0.15 -15.25 19.57
C GLN A 344 -1.58 -14.75 19.81
N GLU A 345 -2.03 -14.76 21.07
CA GLU A 345 -3.36 -14.30 21.47
C GLU A 345 -3.53 -12.80 21.18
N GLU A 346 -2.57 -11.96 21.58
CA GLU A 346 -2.55 -10.52 21.26
C GLU A 346 -2.57 -10.28 19.75
N PHE A 347 -1.74 -11.01 19.00
CA PHE A 347 -1.69 -10.88 17.55
C PHE A 347 -3.03 -11.25 16.91
N ASN A 348 -3.63 -12.37 17.31
CA ASN A 348 -4.91 -12.84 16.80
C ASN A 348 -6.07 -11.88 17.15
N LEU A 349 -6.06 -11.26 18.33
CA LEU A 349 -7.03 -10.23 18.72
C LEU A 349 -6.97 -9.05 17.75
N VAL A 350 -5.78 -8.54 17.46
CA VAL A 350 -5.61 -7.42 16.52
C VAL A 350 -5.96 -7.81 15.08
N VAL A 351 -5.67 -9.06 14.66
CA VAL A 351 -6.10 -9.58 13.34
C VAL A 351 -7.63 -9.61 13.22
N ALA A 352 -8.35 -9.92 14.30
CA ALA A 352 -9.81 -9.88 14.30
C ALA A 352 -10.32 -8.43 14.11
N ASP A 353 -9.69 -7.47 14.75
CA ASP A 353 -10.01 -6.03 14.59
C ASP A 353 -9.71 -5.54 13.18
N LEU A 354 -8.60 -5.98 12.57
CA LEU A 354 -8.24 -5.63 11.19
C LEU A 354 -9.35 -6.02 10.19
N LYS A 355 -10.03 -7.16 10.41
CA LYS A 355 -11.16 -7.55 9.55
C LYS A 355 -12.29 -6.54 9.65
N LEU A 356 -12.63 -6.07 10.85
CA LEU A 356 -13.67 -5.08 11.05
C LEU A 356 -13.30 -3.74 10.40
N VAL A 357 -12.04 -3.29 10.55
CA VAL A 357 -11.54 -2.08 9.88
C VAL A 357 -11.62 -2.23 8.36
N SER A 358 -11.19 -3.37 7.81
CA SER A 358 -11.22 -3.62 6.37
C SER A 358 -12.66 -3.63 5.79
N GLN A 359 -13.62 -4.18 6.55
CA GLN A 359 -15.03 -4.17 6.19
C GLN A 359 -15.62 -2.75 6.24
N GLY A 360 -15.30 -1.98 7.29
CA GLY A 360 -15.72 -0.58 7.39
C GLY A 360 -15.19 0.28 6.25
N VAL A 361 -13.92 0.10 5.87
CA VAL A 361 -13.32 0.78 4.70
C VAL A 361 -13.99 0.33 3.40
N ALA A 362 -14.23 -0.97 3.22
CA ALA A 362 -14.91 -1.48 2.04
C ALA A 362 -16.35 -0.94 1.90
N ASP A 363 -17.09 -0.83 2.99
CA ASP A 363 -18.46 -0.32 2.98
C ASP A 363 -18.51 1.21 2.80
N ALA A 364 -17.57 1.94 3.42
CA ALA A 364 -17.40 3.37 3.15
C ALA A 364 -17.02 3.64 1.68
N ALA A 365 -16.13 2.82 1.10
CA ALA A 365 -15.77 2.91 -0.31
C ALA A 365 -16.98 2.63 -1.23
N LYS A 366 -17.79 1.60 -0.93
CA LYS A 366 -19.05 1.35 -1.66
C LYS A 366 -20.01 2.53 -1.55
N ALA A 367 -20.22 3.07 -0.35
CA ALA A 367 -21.10 4.22 -0.11
C ALA A 367 -20.63 5.49 -0.84
N ALA A 368 -19.31 5.68 -0.97
CA ALA A 368 -18.70 6.75 -1.73
C ALA A 368 -18.73 6.53 -3.26
N GLY A 369 -19.31 5.43 -3.75
CA GLY A 369 -19.31 5.08 -5.17
C GLY A 369 -17.95 4.60 -5.70
N LEU A 370 -16.99 4.33 -4.81
CA LEU A 370 -15.64 3.84 -5.15
C LEU A 370 -15.57 2.31 -5.28
N GLY A 371 -16.68 1.60 -5.01
CA GLY A 371 -16.75 0.13 -5.04
C GLY A 371 -16.75 -0.51 -6.44
N GLY A 372 -16.57 0.26 -7.51
CA GLY A 372 -16.28 -0.33 -8.83
C GLY A 372 -14.87 -0.92 -8.78
N SER A 373 -14.73 -2.24 -9.03
CA SER A 373 -13.42 -2.90 -9.10
C SER A 373 -12.45 -2.05 -9.94
N PRO A 374 -11.33 -1.55 -9.38
CA PRO A 374 -10.42 -0.64 -10.07
C PRO A 374 -9.76 -1.21 -11.34
N GLY A 375 -9.99 -2.49 -11.65
CA GLY A 375 -9.52 -3.16 -12.88
C GLY A 375 -10.63 -3.54 -13.87
N ALA A 376 -11.90 -3.25 -13.60
CA ALA A 376 -13.02 -3.60 -14.48
C ALA A 376 -13.49 -2.41 -15.32
N VAL A 377 -12.55 -1.62 -15.85
CA VAL A 377 -12.80 -0.88 -17.10
C VAL A 377 -12.52 -1.85 -18.25
N GLY A 378 -13.26 -2.95 -18.29
CA GLY A 378 -13.43 -3.71 -19.52
C GLY A 378 -14.17 -2.79 -20.50
N PRO A 379 -13.81 -2.77 -21.80
CA PRO A 379 -14.54 -1.97 -22.77
C PRO A 379 -16.01 -2.37 -22.68
N GLY A 380 -16.86 -1.39 -22.37
CA GLY A 380 -18.29 -1.59 -22.28
C GLY A 380 -18.76 -2.36 -23.50
N GLY A 381 -19.43 -3.50 -23.27
CA GLY A 381 -20.11 -4.25 -24.31
C GLY A 381 -21.12 -3.32 -24.96
N SER A 382 -20.73 -2.74 -26.08
CA SER A 382 -21.57 -1.89 -26.91
C SER A 382 -22.68 -2.76 -27.50
N GLY A 383 -23.92 -2.47 -27.09
CA GLY A 383 -25.12 -2.55 -27.92
C GLY A 383 -25.39 -3.88 -28.64
N ARG A 384 -26.28 -4.69 -28.05
CA ARG A 384 -27.23 -5.45 -28.88
C ARG A 384 -28.15 -4.44 -29.57
N GLY A 385 -27.85 -4.13 -30.83
CA GLY A 385 -28.84 -3.56 -31.74
C GLY A 385 -29.98 -4.56 -31.99
N PRO A 386 -31.20 -4.09 -32.29
CA PRO A 386 -32.30 -4.98 -32.65
C PRO A 386 -31.99 -5.65 -33.99
N ARG A 387 -32.18 -6.97 -34.05
CA ARG A 387 -32.23 -7.70 -35.32
C ARG A 387 -33.54 -7.36 -36.01
N ASN A 388 -33.45 -6.92 -37.26
CA ASN A 388 -34.51 -7.14 -38.25
C ASN A 388 -34.31 -8.51 -38.90
#